data_AF-A0A0S2KEE1-F1
#
_entry.id   AF-A0A0S2KEE1-F1
#
_cell.length_a   1.000
_cell.length_b   1.000
_cell.length_c   1.000
_cell.angle_alpha   90.00
_cell.angle_beta   90.00
_cell.angle_gamma   90.00
#
_symmetry.space_group_name_H-M   'P 1'
#
loop_
_entity.id
_entity.type
_entity.pdbx_description
1 polymer ?
#
loop_
_entity_poly.entity_id
_entity_poly.type
_entity_poly.pdbx_seq_one_letter_code
_entity_poly.pdbx_strand_id
1 'polypeptide(L)' 'MNLENFYIVATDPDEPALQVNISGPYLTRKAAQADLEAAIDEAAELDPSARLYQYRICKLACQKPGVIQHMACHTAVR' A
#
# COMPACT_ATOMS: atom_id res chain seq x y z
N MET A 1 20.46 9.35 -5.80
CA MET A 1 19.20 10.01 -5.42
C MET A 1 18.20 8.93 -5.02
N ASN A 2 18.01 8.68 -3.73
CA ASN A 2 17.00 7.75 -3.21
C ASN A 2 15.70 8.53 -2.97
N LEU A 3 14.87 8.70 -3.99
CA LEU A 3 13.55 9.32 -3.84
C LEU A 3 12.57 8.26 -3.34
N GLU A 4 12.68 7.91 -2.06
CA GLU A 4 11.67 7.12 -1.37
C GLU A 4 10.40 7.96 -1.19
N ASN A 5 9.27 7.46 -1.69
CA ASN A 5 7.98 8.12 -1.58
C ASN A 5 7.04 7.34 -0.66
N PHE A 6 5.99 7.98 -0.19
CA PHE A 6 4.91 7.32 0.55
C PHE A 6 3.88 6.74 -0.42
N TYR A 7 3.36 5.58 -0.08
CA TYR A 7 2.34 4.86 -0.84
C TYR A 7 1.29 4.33 0.12
N ILE A 8 0.04 4.25 -0.33
CA ILE A 8 -1.04 3.55 0.36
C ILE A 8 -1.03 2.12 -0.15
N VAL A 9 -0.79 1.19 0.77
CA VAL A 9 -0.68 -0.25 0.46
C VAL A 9 -1.82 -0.99 1.15
N ALA A 10 -2.55 -1.76 0.36
CA ALA A 10 -3.53 -2.72 0.83
C ALA A 10 -2.87 -4.09 0.99
N THR A 11 -3.19 -4.78 2.09
CA THR A 11 -2.75 -6.15 2.38
C THR A 11 -3.97 -6.99 2.65
N ASP A 12 -4.13 -8.09 1.91
CA ASP A 12 -5.17 -9.06 2.19
C ASP A 12 -4.84 -9.78 3.53
N PRO A 13 -5.76 -9.83 4.50
CA PRO A 13 -5.51 -10.52 5.78
C PRO A 13 -5.36 -12.04 5.63
N ASP A 14 -6.01 -12.65 4.64
CA ASP A 14 -5.93 -14.08 4.34
C ASP A 14 -4.68 -14.40 3.52
N GLU A 15 -4.22 -13.46 2.70
CA GLU A 15 -2.98 -13.56 1.91
C GLU A 15 -1.99 -12.41 2.21
N PRO A 16 -1.35 -12.37 3.41
CA PRO A 16 -0.51 -11.24 3.83
C PRO A 16 0.79 -11.07 3.01
N ALA A 17 1.14 -12.09 2.22
CA ALA A 17 2.23 -12.03 1.25
C ALA A 17 1.87 -11.18 0.01
N LEU A 18 0.57 -11.00 -0.26
CA LEU A 18 0.06 -10.17 -1.35
C LEU A 18 -0.17 -8.75 -0.83
N GLN A 19 0.71 -7.83 -1.24
CA GLN A 19 0.57 -6.41 -0.97
C GLN A 19 0.41 -5.66 -2.28
N VAL A 20 -0.59 -4.79 -2.34
CA VAL A 20 -0.91 -4.01 -3.54
C VAL A 20 -0.82 -2.54 -3.18
N ASN A 21 -0.09 -1.79 -4.00
CA ASN A 21 -0.13 -0.33 -3.93
C ASN A 21 -1.38 0.16 -4.65
N ILE A 22 -2.27 0.78 -3.90
CA ILE A 22 -3.52 1.32 -4.45
C ILE A 22 -3.39 2.81 -4.77
N SER A 23 -2.41 3.52 -4.19
CA SER A 23 -2.20 4.94 -4.46
C SER A 23 -0.82 5.47 -4.05
N GLY A 24 -0.35 6.48 -4.78
CA GLY A 24 0.94 7.16 -4.64
C GLY A 24 1.61 7.36 -6.00
N PRO A 25 2.84 7.93 -6.06
CA PRO A 25 3.69 8.33 -4.94
C PRO A 25 3.27 9.64 -4.26
N TYR A 26 3.40 9.69 -2.94
CA TYR A 26 3.22 10.88 -2.11
C TYR A 26 4.56 11.37 -1.55
N LEU A 27 4.78 12.68 -1.58
CA LEU A 27 5.99 13.29 -1.00
C LEU A 27 5.96 13.30 0.54
N THR A 28 4.77 13.32 1.14
CA THR A 28 4.60 13.36 2.61
C THR A 28 3.57 12.35 3.06
N ARG A 29 3.74 11.84 4.29
CA ARG A 29 2.73 10.97 4.93
C ARG A 29 1.38 11.67 5.06
N LYS A 30 1.37 12.99 5.29
CA LYS A 30 0.12 13.76 5.46
C LYS A 30 -0.70 13.79 4.17
N ALA A 31 -0.05 13.92 3.01
CA ALA A 31 -0.73 13.84 1.72
C ALA A 31 -1.34 12.44 1.51
N ALA A 32 -0.58 11.38 1.81
CA ALA A 32 -1.09 10.01 1.74
C ALA A 32 -2.24 9.76 2.75
N GLN A 33 -2.24 10.39 3.92
CA GLN A 33 -3.34 10.28 4.88
C GLN A 33 -4.61 10.99 4.41
N ALA A 34 -4.47 12.13 3.74
CA ALA A 34 -5.60 12.89 3.21
C ALA A 34 -6.36 12.13 2.12
N ASP A 35 -5.63 11.36 1.30
CA ASP A 35 -6.21 10.54 0.23
C ASP A 35 -6.55 9.11 0.66
N LEU A 36 -6.26 8.72 1.91
CA LEU A 36 -6.41 7.33 2.36
C LEU A 36 -7.85 6.84 2.23
N GLU A 37 -8.82 7.60 2.74
CA GLU A 37 -10.23 7.22 2.69
C GLU A 37 -10.74 7.14 1.25
N ALA A 38 -10.41 8.15 0.42
CA ALA A 38 -10.77 8.16 -0.99
C ALA A 38 -10.18 6.96 -1.75
N ALA A 39 -8.91 6.61 -1.50
CA ALA A 39 -8.28 5.47 -2.14
C ALA A 39 -8.92 4.12 -1.72
N ILE A 40 -9.41 4.02 -0.49
CA ILE A 40 -10.16 2.85 -0.01
C ILE A 40 -11.53 2.79 -0.68
N ASP A 41 -12.24 3.91 -0.79
CA ASP A 41 -13.56 3.95 -1.43
C ASP A 41 -13.47 3.58 -2.92
N GLU A 42 -12.52 4.15 -3.66
CA GLU A 42 -12.28 3.80 -5.07
C GLU A 42 -11.93 2.31 -5.24
N ALA A 43 -11.10 1.76 -4.35
CA ALA A 43 -10.80 0.34 -4.34
C ALA A 43 -12.05 -0.52 -4.04
N ALA A 44 -12.90 -0.06 -3.13
CA ALA A 44 -14.14 -0.74 -2.75
C ALA A 44 -15.23 -0.67 -3.84
N GLU A 45 -15.23 0.37 -4.67
CA GLU A 45 -16.11 0.48 -5.83
C GLU A 45 -15.75 -0.55 -6.92
N LEU A 46 -14.46 -0.85 -7.07
CA LEU A 46 -13.97 -1.88 -7.99
C LEU A 46 -14.13 -3.30 -7.41
N ASP A 47 -13.77 -3.47 -6.15
CA ASP A 47 -13.86 -4.72 -5.42
C ASP A 47 -14.40 -4.46 -4.00
N PRO A 48 -15.66 -4.79 -3.69
CA PRO A 48 -16.24 -4.58 -2.37
C PRO A 48 -15.45 -5.25 -1.23
N SER A 49 -14.69 -6.32 -1.53
CA SER A 49 -13.85 -7.01 -0.56
C SER A 49 -12.64 -6.19 -0.13
N ALA A 50 -12.25 -5.17 -0.89
CA ALA A 50 -11.16 -4.25 -0.54
C ALA A 50 -11.39 -3.60 0.82
N ARG A 51 -12.64 -3.40 1.28
CA ARG A 51 -12.94 -2.87 2.62
C ARG A 51 -12.45 -3.77 3.77
N LEU A 52 -12.20 -5.05 3.49
CA LEU A 52 -11.69 -6.03 4.45
C LEU A 52 -10.16 -6.05 4.50
N TYR A 53 -9.48 -5.35 3.58
CA TYR A 53 -8.03 -5.30 3.53
C TYR A 53 -7.44 -4.41 4.61
N GLN A 54 -6.21 -4.71 5.00
CA GLN A 54 -5.43 -3.87 5.90
C GLN A 54 -4.68 -2.81 5.10
N TYR A 55 -5.00 -1.54 5.37
CA TYR A 55 -4.37 -0.40 4.71
C TYR A 55 -3.26 0.19 5.56
N ARG A 56 -2.09 0.42 4.96
CA ARG A 56 -0.94 1.07 5.60
C ARG A 56 -0.26 2.05 4.66
N ILE A 57 0.25 3.15 5.23
CA ILE A 57 1.09 4.09 4.50
C ILE A 57 2.55 3.68 4.66
N CYS A 58 3.15 3.20 3.59
CA CYS A 58 4.51 2.70 3.56
C CYS A 58 5.43 3.68 2.80
N LYS A 59 6.65 3.90 3.31
CA LYS A 59 7.67 4.66 2.59
C LYS A 59 8.51 3.67 1.79
N LEU A 60 8.43 3.71 0.47
CA LEU A 60 9.03 2.70 -0.42
C LEU A 60 9.94 3.38 -1.45
N ALA A 61 11.09 2.75 -1.70
CA ALA A 61 11.97 3.08 -2.80
C ALA A 61 11.49 2.40 -4.11
N CYS A 62 10.24 2.62 -4.50
CA CYS A 62 9.69 2.03 -5.73
C CYS A 62 9.95 2.94 -6.94
N GLN A 63 10.62 2.40 -7.96
CA GLN A 63 10.91 3.08 -9.24
C GLN A 63 9.90 2.79 -10.35
N LYS A 64 8.89 1.93 -10.12
CA LYS A 64 7.85 1.61 -11.11
C LYS A 64 6.45 1.55 -10.47
N PRO A 65 5.43 2.16 -11.12
CA PRO A 65 4.02 1.95 -10.75
C PRO A 65 3.59 0.52 -11.11
N GLY A 66 3.01 -0.22 -10.17
CA GLY A 66 2.56 -1.59 -10.35
C GLY A 66 2.43 -2.38 -9.03
N VAL A 67 2.13 -3.68 -9.15
CA VAL A 67 2.06 -4.63 -8.03
C VAL A 67 3.38 -4.58 -7.24
N ILE A 68 3.31 -4.28 -5.95
CA ILE A 68 4.47 -4.36 -5.04
C ILE A 68 4.58 -5.82 -4.58
N GLN A 69 4.89 -6.71 -5.53
CA GLN A 69 5.22 -8.09 -5.20
C GLN A 69 6.59 -8.09 -4.53
N HIS A 70 6.62 -8.71 -3.35
CA HIS A 70 7.78 -8.93 -2.50
C HIS A 70 8.27 -7.71 -1.69
N MET A 71 7.49 -7.33 -0.67
CA MET A 71 8.12 -7.25 0.66
C MET A 71 8.17 -8.69 1.17
N ALA A 72 9.24 -9.42 0.83
CA ALA A 72 9.54 -10.65 1.54
C ALA A 72 9.58 -10.30 3.02
N CYS A 73 8.53 -10.69 3.75
CA CYS A 73 8.52 -10.65 5.19
C CYS A 73 9.65 -11.56 5.62
N HIS A 74 10.85 -11.00 5.83
CA HIS A 74 11.81 -11.62 6.69
C HIS A 74 11.15 -11.62 8.07
N THR A 75 10.37 -12.67 8.34
CA THR A 75 10.12 -13.15 9.68
C THR A 75 11.50 -13.42 10.28
N ALA A 76 12.07 -12.41 10.92
CA ALA A 76 13.16 -12.60 11.86
C ALA A 76 12.54 -13.40 13.00
N VAL A 77 12.63 -14.72 12.87
CA VAL A 77 12.53 -15.66 13.98
C VAL A 77 13.42 -15.12 15.09
N ARG A 78 12.83 -14.91 16.27
CA ARG A 78 13.59 -14.83 17.50
C ARG A 78 12.91 -15.68 18.56
#